data_AF-A0A2H0BFL3-F1
#
_entry.id   AF-A0A2H0BFL3-F1
#
_cell.length_a   1.000
_cell.length_b   1.000
_cell.length_c   1.000
_cell.angle_alpha   90.00
_cell.angle_beta   90.00
_cell.angle_gamma   90.00
#
_symmetry.space_group_name_H-M   'P 1'
#
loop_
_entity.id
_entity.type
_entity.pdbx_description
1 polymer ?
#
loop_
_entity_poly.entity_id
_entity_poly.type
_entity_poly.pdbx_seq_one_letter_code
_entity_poly.pdbx_strand_id
1 'polypeptide(L)'
;METAQVRQELLRRDLKRQIHRLVIQNLEEELVVALKADDKDRIIVLEKLLHEQKVYALKDQLTAELADCKCSLARIRSQLLDVQETAGEGDVENRGSQSAEGDSLRGSYATLKIRQDSIQSKLDQLENHPELAFTCIICGADISERVNKARPDSERCTKCKSNGNGNGRKRNGK
;
A
#
# COMPACT_ATOMS: atom_id res chain seq x y z
N MET A 1 15.82 -11.43 32.02
CA MET A 1 15.60 -10.70 30.75
C MET A 1 14.13 -10.32 30.50
N GLU A 2 13.15 -11.06 31.04
CA GLU A 2 11.71 -10.79 30.85
C GLU A 2 11.22 -9.45 31.41
N THR A 3 11.84 -8.92 32.48
CA THR A 3 11.43 -7.66 33.13
C THR A 3 11.66 -6.41 32.29
N ALA A 4 12.67 -6.43 31.41
CA ALA A 4 12.97 -5.31 30.51
C ALA A 4 11.96 -5.23 29.35
N GLN A 5 11.61 -6.38 28.76
CA GLN A 5 10.59 -6.47 27.71
C GLN A 5 9.21 -6.04 28.23
N VAL A 6 8.81 -6.50 29.42
CA VAL A 6 7.52 -6.11 30.01
C VAL A 6 7.44 -4.60 30.29
N ARG A 7 8.53 -3.98 30.79
CA ARG A 7 8.60 -2.53 30.99
C ARG A 7 8.51 -1.75 29.67
N GLN A 8 9.20 -2.21 28.63
CA GLN A 8 9.18 -1.56 27.32
C GLN A 8 7.78 -1.62 26.69
N GLU A 9 7.07 -2.73 26.87
CA GLU A 9 5.72 -2.91 26.37
C GLU A 9 4.69 -2.05 27.12
N LEU A 10 4.83 -1.91 28.44
CA LEU A 10 4.01 -1.00 29.25
C LEU A 10 4.20 0.46 28.83
N LEU A 11 5.46 0.90 28.66
CA LEU A 11 5.78 2.24 28.17
C LEU A 11 5.17 2.50 26.80
N ARG A 12 5.24 1.53 25.88
CA ARG A 12 4.60 1.63 24.55
C ARG A 12 3.08 1.82 24.65
N ARG A 13 2.41 1.09 25.54
CA ARG A 13 0.96 1.20 25.75
C ARG A 13 0.58 2.56 26.33
N ASP A 14 1.33 3.05 27.30
CA ASP A 14 1.08 4.37 27.90
C ASP A 14 1.35 5.50 26.91
N LEU A 15 2.42 5.41 26.12
CA LEU A 15 2.70 6.36 25.05
C LEU A 15 1.55 6.37 24.03
N LYS A 16 1.06 5.20 23.62
CA LYS A 16 -0.08 5.07 22.68
C LYS A 16 -1.34 5.72 23.23
N ARG A 17 -1.62 5.57 24.53
CA ARG A 17 -2.76 6.22 25.21
C ARG A 17 -2.60 7.74 25.31
N GLN A 18 -1.39 8.23 25.57
CA GLN A 18 -1.11 9.67 25.58
C GLN A 18 -1.27 10.27 24.18
N ILE A 19 -0.73 9.62 23.15
CA ILE A 19 -0.89 10.04 21.75
C ILE A 19 -2.37 10.08 21.37
N HIS A 20 -3.14 9.04 21.67
CA HIS A 20 -4.59 9.06 21.42
C HIS A 20 -5.31 10.22 22.11
N ARG A 21 -4.98 10.52 23.37
CA ARG A 21 -5.59 11.66 24.09
C ARG A 21 -5.26 13.00 23.44
N LEU A 22 -3.99 13.21 23.06
CA LEU A 22 -3.57 14.44 22.39
C LEU A 22 -4.23 14.60 21.01
N VAL A 23 -4.34 13.51 20.24
CA VAL A 23 -5.04 13.52 18.95
C VAL A 23 -6.51 13.88 19.13
N ILE A 24 -7.19 13.29 20.12
CA ILE A 24 -8.59 13.62 20.42
C ILE A 24 -8.73 15.09 20.82
N GLN A 25 -7.87 15.61 21.71
CA GLN A 25 -7.91 17.01 22.14
C GLN A 25 -7.70 17.98 20.97
N ASN A 26 -6.72 17.73 20.11
CA ASN A 26 -6.50 18.57 18.93
C ASN A 26 -7.70 18.54 17.97
N LEU A 27 -8.27 17.35 17.74
CA LEU A 27 -9.47 17.22 16.90
C LEU A 27 -10.67 17.97 17.52
N GLU A 28 -10.86 17.90 18.84
CA GLU A 28 -11.90 18.64 19.55
C GLU A 28 -11.71 20.16 19.43
N GLU A 29 -10.47 20.65 19.57
CA GLU A 29 -10.15 22.06 19.40
C GLU A 29 -10.44 22.55 17.97
N GLU A 30 -10.01 21.81 16.95
CA GLU A 30 -10.29 22.14 15.55
C GLU A 30 -11.80 22.09 15.24
N LEU A 31 -12.54 21.13 15.81
CA LEU A 31 -13.99 21.06 15.65
C LEU A 31 -14.71 22.24 16.32
N VAL A 32 -14.25 22.67 17.49
CA VAL A 32 -14.78 23.84 18.20
C VAL A 32 -14.53 25.12 17.42
N VAL A 33 -13.37 25.27 16.79
CA VAL A 33 -13.09 26.39 15.88
C VAL A 33 -14.03 26.35 14.67
N ALA A 34 -14.23 25.18 14.06
CA ALA A 34 -15.15 25.00 12.94
C ALA A 34 -16.61 25.33 13.31
N LEU A 35 -17.06 24.96 14.51
CA LEU A 35 -18.42 25.21 14.99
C LEU A 35 -18.69 26.69 15.29
N LYS A 36 -17.64 27.49 15.51
CA LYS A 36 -17.74 28.95 15.73
C LYS A 36 -17.59 29.78 14.44
N ALA A 37 -17.22 29.14 13.33
CA ALA A 37 -17.02 29.79 12.06
C ALA A 37 -18.35 29.94 11.28
N ASP A 38 -18.38 30.86 10.31
CA ASP A 38 -19.50 30.97 9.37
C ASP A 38 -19.67 29.65 8.60
N ASP A 39 -20.89 29.37 8.13
CA ASP A 39 -21.23 28.08 7.49
C ASP A 39 -20.26 27.69 6.35
N LYS A 40 -19.73 28.68 5.61
CA LYS A 40 -18.74 28.46 4.55
C LYS A 40 -17.39 27.99 5.08
N ASP A 41 -16.88 28.62 6.12
CA ASP A 41 -15.60 28.26 6.73
C ASP A 41 -15.70 26.92 7.47
N ARG A 42 -16.85 26.64 8.09
CA ARG A 42 -17.12 25.33 8.69
C ARG A 42 -17.08 24.21 7.66
N ILE A 43 -17.66 24.40 6.47
CA ILE A 43 -17.61 23.41 5.39
C ILE A 43 -16.16 23.14 4.96
N ILE A 44 -15.35 24.18 4.78
CA ILE A 44 -13.94 24.05 4.38
C ILE A 44 -13.16 23.24 5.42
N VAL A 45 -13.34 23.52 6.72
CA VAL A 45 -12.66 22.78 7.79
C VAL A 45 -13.11 21.31 7.82
N LEU A 46 -14.40 21.04 7.68
CA LEU A 46 -14.91 19.66 7.65
C LEU A 46 -14.41 18.87 6.44
N GLU A 47 -14.32 19.50 5.26
CA GLU A 47 -13.77 18.87 4.06
C GLU A 47 -12.28 18.53 4.24
N LYS A 48 -11.51 19.42 4.86
CA LYS A 48 -10.10 19.19 5.18
C LYS A 48 -9.93 18.01 6.15
N LEU A 49 -10.67 18.00 7.26
CA LEU A 49 -10.64 16.91 8.24
C LEU A 49 -11.04 15.57 7.63
N LEU A 50 -12.07 15.58 6.76
CA LEU A 50 -12.50 14.39 6.05
C LEU A 50 -11.42 13.87 5.08
N HIS A 51 -10.72 14.77 4.38
CA HIS A 51 -9.60 14.39 3.52
C HIS A 51 -8.47 13.76 4.32
N GLU A 52 -8.06 14.39 5.43
CA GLU A 52 -7.01 13.86 6.31
C GLU A 52 -7.38 12.47 6.86
N GLN A 53 -8.61 12.28 7.32
CA GLN A 53 -9.09 10.98 7.80
C GLN A 53 -9.02 9.90 6.71
N LYS A 54 -9.38 10.24 5.47
CA LYS A 54 -9.27 9.32 4.32
C LYS A 54 -7.82 8.98 4.01
N VAL A 55 -6.90 9.95 4.11
CA VAL A 55 -5.46 9.71 3.92
C VAL A 55 -4.92 8.75 4.98
N TYR A 56 -5.29 8.93 6.26
CA TYR A 56 -4.88 8.01 7.31
C TYR A 56 -5.41 6.58 7.08
N ALA A 57 -6.68 6.43 6.75
CA ALA A 57 -7.26 5.13 6.43
C ALA A 57 -6.56 4.45 5.25
N LEU A 58 -6.19 5.21 4.22
CA LEU A 58 -5.44 4.71 3.07
C LEU A 58 -4.03 4.26 3.47
N LYS A 59 -3.32 5.02 4.31
CA LYS A 59 -2.00 4.64 4.84
C LYS A 59 -2.04 3.34 5.61
N ASP A 60 -3.03 3.17 6.48
CA ASP A 60 -3.21 1.93 7.27
C ASP A 60 -3.45 0.72 6.35
N GLN A 61 -4.33 0.87 5.35
CA GLN A 61 -4.60 -0.17 4.37
C GLN A 61 -3.33 -0.56 3.59
N LEU A 62 -2.61 0.42 3.04
CA LEU A 62 -1.39 0.16 2.27
C LEU A 62 -0.28 -0.45 3.13
N THR A 63 -0.18 -0.06 4.40
CA THR A 63 0.80 -0.64 5.33
C THR A 63 0.49 -2.11 5.60
N ALA A 64 -0.78 -2.47 5.76
CA ALA A 64 -1.20 -3.87 5.90
C ALA A 64 -0.90 -4.67 4.62
N GLU A 65 -1.27 -4.16 3.44
CA GLU A 65 -0.98 -4.82 2.16
C GLU A 65 0.52 -4.98 1.90
N LEU A 66 1.34 -4.01 2.32
CA LEU A 66 2.80 -4.09 2.22
C LEU A 66 3.36 -5.21 3.10
N ALA A 67 2.85 -5.36 4.32
CA ALA A 67 3.24 -6.43 5.22
C ALA A 67 2.89 -7.80 4.61
N ASP A 68 1.68 -7.96 4.07
CA ASP A 68 1.24 -9.19 3.41
C ASP A 68 2.09 -9.53 2.17
N CYS A 69 2.44 -8.51 1.36
CA CYS A 69 3.35 -8.68 0.23
C CYS A 69 4.74 -9.15 0.69
N LYS A 70 5.30 -8.56 1.75
CA LYS A 70 6.59 -8.96 2.33
C LYS A 70 6.56 -10.41 2.81
N CYS A 71 5.52 -10.81 3.53
CA CYS A 71 5.34 -12.19 3.99
C CYS A 71 5.21 -13.19 2.83
N SER A 72 4.45 -12.84 1.79
CA SER A 72 4.26 -13.68 0.60
C SER A 72 5.55 -13.84 -0.20
N LEU A 73 6.31 -12.75 -0.37
CA LEU A 73 7.63 -12.79 -1.03
C LEU A 73 8.63 -13.66 -0.26
N ALA A 74 8.64 -13.57 1.07
CA ALA A 74 9.49 -14.43 1.90
C ALA A 74 9.15 -15.92 1.74
N ARG A 75 7.84 -16.24 1.66
CA ARG A 75 7.38 -17.61 1.45
C ARG A 75 7.81 -18.15 0.08
N ILE A 76 7.57 -17.39 -1.00
CA ILE A 76 7.98 -17.80 -2.36
C ILE A 76 9.50 -17.93 -2.45
N ARG A 77 10.24 -17.03 -1.81
CA ARG A 77 11.71 -17.14 -1.76
C ARG A 77 12.16 -18.42 -1.08
N SER A 78 11.49 -18.85 -0.02
CA SER A 78 11.78 -20.13 0.66
C SER A 78 11.47 -21.31 -0.25
N GLN A 79 10.31 -21.31 -0.90
CA GLN A 79 9.93 -22.36 -1.88
C GLN A 79 10.91 -22.46 -3.05
N LEU A 80 11.42 -21.32 -3.54
CA LEU A 80 12.44 -21.31 -4.59
C LEU A 80 13.77 -21.92 -4.16
N LEU A 81 14.13 -21.84 -2.87
CA LEU A 81 15.31 -22.49 -2.33
C LEU A 81 15.09 -24.01 -2.25
N ASP A 82 13.92 -24.45 -1.78
CA ASP A 82 13.56 -25.88 -1.68
C ASP A 82 13.57 -26.56 -3.07
N VAL A 83 13.07 -25.88 -4.11
CA VAL A 83 13.12 -26.36 -5.50
C VAL A 83 14.56 -26.46 -6.02
N GLN A 84 15.47 -25.58 -5.60
CA GLN A 84 16.89 -25.63 -5.98
C GLN A 84 17.64 -26.77 -5.30
N GLU A 85 17.37 -27.03 -4.03
CA GLU A 85 18.00 -28.14 -3.28
C GLU A 85 17.55 -29.51 -3.84
N THR A 86 16.25 -29.68 -4.09
CA THR A 86 15.69 -30.94 -4.59
C THR A 86 15.97 -31.22 -6.07
N ALA A 87 16.36 -30.21 -6.85
CA ALA A 87 16.80 -30.39 -8.24
C ALA A 87 18.18 -31.08 -8.35
N GLY A 88 18.98 -31.07 -7.28
CA GLY A 88 20.26 -31.77 -7.21
C GLY A 88 20.15 -33.30 -7.07
N GLU A 89 18.98 -33.80 -6.66
CA GLU A 89 18.78 -35.19 -6.23
C GLU A 89 17.80 -36.01 -7.12
N GLY A 90 17.12 -35.37 -8.08
CA GLY A 90 16.02 -36.00 -8.84
C GLY A 90 16.38 -36.61 -10.21
N ASP A 91 15.65 -37.68 -10.57
CA ASP A 91 15.61 -38.31 -11.91
C ASP A 91 15.03 -37.37 -12.99
N VAL A 92 15.22 -37.73 -14.27
CA VAL A 92 14.98 -36.86 -15.44
C VAL A 92 13.55 -36.30 -15.54
N GLU A 93 12.51 -37.09 -15.22
CA GLU A 93 11.12 -36.61 -15.21
C GLU A 93 10.85 -35.60 -14.08
N ASN A 94 11.48 -35.81 -12.92
CA ASN A 94 11.32 -34.96 -11.75
C ASN A 94 11.94 -33.57 -11.98
N ARG A 95 13.06 -33.51 -12.72
CA ARG A 95 13.70 -32.25 -13.13
C ARG A 95 12.82 -31.40 -14.04
N GLY A 96 12.03 -32.02 -14.92
CA GLY A 96 11.11 -31.31 -15.81
C GLY A 96 9.99 -30.60 -15.05
N SER A 97 9.39 -31.29 -14.08
CA SER A 97 8.34 -30.73 -13.21
C SER A 97 8.89 -29.64 -12.26
N GLN A 98 10.05 -29.87 -11.64
CA GLN A 98 10.72 -28.90 -10.77
C GLN A 98 11.11 -27.61 -11.51
N SER A 99 11.52 -27.71 -12.79
CA SER A 99 11.81 -26.54 -13.62
C SER A 99 10.57 -25.69 -13.86
N ALA A 100 9.43 -26.30 -14.16
CA ALA A 100 8.18 -25.59 -14.42
C ALA A 100 7.62 -24.91 -13.14
N GLU A 101 7.72 -25.59 -12.00
CA GLU A 101 7.34 -25.03 -10.70
C GLU A 101 8.24 -23.85 -10.31
N GLY A 102 9.56 -23.99 -10.48
CA GLY A 102 10.52 -22.92 -10.24
C GLY A 102 10.28 -21.69 -11.12
N ASP A 103 9.92 -21.87 -12.39
CA ASP A 103 9.59 -20.76 -13.29
C ASP A 103 8.27 -20.08 -12.93
N SER A 104 7.27 -20.85 -12.52
CA SER A 104 6.01 -20.30 -12.01
C SER A 104 6.24 -19.43 -10.76
N LEU A 105 6.99 -19.96 -9.79
CA LEU A 105 7.34 -19.26 -8.56
C LEU A 105 8.15 -17.98 -8.83
N ARG A 106 9.10 -18.02 -9.78
CA ARG A 106 9.84 -16.82 -10.23
C ARG A 106 8.90 -15.77 -10.82
N GLY A 107 7.93 -16.16 -11.63
CA GLY A 107 6.91 -15.26 -12.19
C GLY A 107 6.01 -14.63 -11.11
N SER A 108 5.57 -15.42 -10.13
CA SER A 108 4.81 -14.92 -8.99
C SER A 108 5.63 -13.97 -8.12
N TYR A 109 6.91 -14.30 -7.87
CA TYR A 109 7.84 -13.44 -7.12
C TYR A 109 8.01 -12.09 -7.81
N ALA A 110 8.29 -12.06 -9.11
CA ALA A 110 8.45 -10.82 -9.88
C ALA A 110 7.20 -9.94 -9.82
N THR A 111 6.02 -10.55 -9.97
CA THR A 111 4.73 -9.84 -9.93
C THR A 111 4.47 -9.22 -8.56
N LEU A 112 4.66 -10.00 -7.48
CA LEU A 112 4.50 -9.50 -6.11
C LEU A 112 5.53 -8.45 -5.75
N LYS A 113 6.75 -8.55 -6.30
CA LYS A 113 7.80 -7.56 -6.07
C LYS A 113 7.43 -6.21 -6.69
N ILE A 114 6.92 -6.20 -7.92
CA ILE A 114 6.40 -4.97 -8.56
C ILE A 114 5.26 -4.36 -7.73
N ARG A 115 4.34 -5.18 -7.22
CA ARG A 115 3.25 -4.70 -6.35
C ARG A 115 3.79 -4.11 -5.05
N GLN A 116 4.76 -4.77 -4.41
CA GLN A 116 5.42 -4.27 -3.20
C GLN A 116 6.03 -2.88 -3.45
N ASP A 117 6.77 -2.73 -4.55
CA ASP A 117 7.43 -1.48 -4.89
C ASP A 117 6.40 -0.36 -5.21
N SER A 118 5.28 -0.72 -5.86
CA SER A 118 4.16 0.21 -6.10
C SER A 118 3.49 0.68 -4.81
N ILE A 119 3.25 -0.23 -3.86
CA ILE A 119 2.67 0.12 -2.55
C ILE A 119 3.64 1.03 -1.77
N GLN A 120 4.94 0.72 -1.80
CA GLN A 120 5.95 1.53 -1.13
C GLN A 120 6.02 2.95 -1.71
N SER A 121 6.06 3.06 -3.05
CA SER A 121 5.99 4.35 -3.75
C SER A 121 4.77 5.17 -3.32
N LYS A 122 3.60 4.53 -3.24
CA LYS A 122 2.38 5.21 -2.81
C LYS A 122 2.44 5.66 -1.35
N LEU A 123 2.99 4.85 -0.45
CA LEU A 123 3.19 5.25 0.96
C LEU A 123 4.13 6.45 1.08
N ASP A 124 5.26 6.42 0.37
CA ASP A 124 6.22 7.53 0.35
C ASP A 124 5.56 8.80 -0.22
N GLN A 125 4.70 8.67 -1.24
CA GLN A 125 3.90 9.78 -1.75
C GLN A 125 2.95 10.34 -0.67
N LEU A 126 2.24 9.49 0.07
CA LEU A 126 1.31 9.93 1.11
C LEU A 126 2.02 10.55 2.33
N GLU A 127 3.28 10.19 2.55
CA GLU A 127 4.11 10.79 3.59
C GLU A 127 4.56 12.20 3.21
N ASN A 128 4.99 12.40 1.97
CA ASN A 128 5.52 13.69 1.51
C ASN A 128 4.46 14.65 0.95
N HIS A 129 3.39 14.10 0.35
CA HIS A 129 2.36 14.83 -0.40
C HIS A 129 0.94 14.24 -0.15
N PRO A 130 0.42 14.30 1.08
CA PRO A 130 -0.91 13.78 1.41
C PRO A 130 -2.06 14.46 0.65
N GLU A 131 -1.86 15.68 0.15
CA GLU A 131 -2.79 16.40 -0.73
C GLU A 131 -2.98 15.72 -2.08
N LEU A 132 -2.02 14.91 -2.53
CA LEU A 132 -2.06 14.18 -3.81
C LEU A 132 -2.57 12.75 -3.66
N ALA A 133 -3.08 12.37 -2.48
CA ALA A 133 -3.46 10.99 -2.16
C ALA A 133 -4.42 10.37 -3.19
N PHE A 134 -5.38 11.16 -3.67
CA PHE A 134 -6.46 10.70 -4.55
C PHE A 134 -6.38 11.31 -5.94
N THR A 135 -5.22 11.85 -6.35
CA THR A 135 -5.07 12.48 -7.66
C THR A 135 -4.14 11.67 -8.57
N CYS A 136 -4.42 11.75 -9.87
CA CYS A 136 -3.62 11.09 -10.90
C CYS A 136 -2.30 11.83 -11.07
N ILE A 137 -1.17 11.13 -10.91
CA ILE A 137 0.17 11.72 -11.05
C ILE A 137 0.47 12.27 -12.46
N ILE A 138 -0.32 11.86 -13.47
CA ILE A 138 -0.09 12.24 -14.87
C ILE A 138 -0.88 13.49 -15.26
N CYS A 139 -2.13 13.60 -14.81
CA CYS A 139 -3.04 14.65 -15.28
C CYS A 139 -3.70 15.46 -14.15
N GLY A 140 -3.38 15.18 -12.89
CA GLY A 140 -3.96 15.84 -11.72
C GLY A 140 -5.43 15.49 -11.45
N ALA A 141 -6.10 14.75 -12.33
CA ALA A 141 -7.50 14.40 -12.15
C ALA A 141 -7.72 13.42 -10.99
N ASP A 142 -8.85 13.53 -10.31
CA ASP A 142 -9.21 12.63 -9.22
C ASP A 142 -9.28 11.17 -9.68
N ILE A 143 -8.70 10.31 -8.86
CA ILE A 143 -8.83 8.87 -8.96
C ILE A 143 -10.15 8.52 -8.28
N SER A 144 -11.06 7.90 -9.02
CA SER A 144 -12.38 7.58 -8.51
C SER A 144 -12.30 6.68 -7.27
N GLU A 145 -13.21 6.90 -6.33
CA GLU A 145 -13.28 6.13 -5.08
C GLU A 145 -13.37 4.62 -5.35
N ARG A 146 -14.07 4.22 -6.42
CA ARG A 146 -14.14 2.82 -6.87
C ARG A 146 -12.75 2.25 -7.19
N VAL A 147 -11.90 3.04 -7.84
CA VAL A 147 -10.52 2.61 -8.15
C VAL A 147 -9.69 2.55 -6.88
N ASN A 148 -9.77 3.54 -6.00
CA ASN A 148 -9.00 3.53 -4.74
C ASN A 148 -9.39 2.35 -3.84
N LYS A 149 -10.67 1.99 -3.78
CA LYS A 149 -11.12 0.79 -3.03
C LYS A 149 -10.59 -0.51 -3.63
N ALA A 150 -10.53 -0.61 -4.95
CA ALA A 150 -10.07 -1.83 -5.63
C ALA A 150 -8.55 -1.95 -5.72
N ARG A 151 -7.84 -0.82 -5.80
CA ARG A 151 -6.40 -0.67 -5.94
C ARG A 151 -5.93 0.59 -5.22
N PRO A 152 -5.73 0.52 -3.89
CA PRO A 152 -5.35 1.69 -3.07
C PRO A 152 -3.97 2.24 -3.44
N ASP A 153 -3.12 1.42 -4.04
CA ASP A 153 -1.80 1.76 -4.57
C ASP A 153 -1.86 2.48 -5.93
N SER A 154 -3.06 2.75 -6.44
CA SER A 154 -3.22 3.36 -7.76
C SER A 154 -2.74 4.82 -7.77
N GLU A 155 -1.73 5.10 -8.59
CA GLU A 155 -1.23 6.46 -8.83
C GLU A 155 -1.87 7.13 -10.06
N ARG A 156 -2.63 6.38 -10.87
CA ARG A 156 -3.15 6.84 -12.17
C ARG A 156 -4.65 6.62 -12.28
N CYS A 157 -5.36 7.59 -12.87
CA CYS A 157 -6.76 7.43 -13.25
C CYS A 157 -6.91 6.41 -14.40
N THR A 158 -8.14 5.91 -14.58
CA THR A 158 -8.44 4.89 -15.61
C THR A 158 -8.06 5.34 -17.02
N LYS A 159 -8.28 6.62 -17.36
CA LYS A 159 -7.91 7.20 -18.66
C LYS A 159 -6.40 7.12 -18.92
N CYS A 160 -5.59 7.57 -17.96
CA CYS A 160 -4.12 7.56 -18.10
C CYS A 160 -3.55 6.12 -18.08
N LYS A 161 -4.19 5.18 -17.38
CA LYS A 161 -3.83 3.75 -17.47
C LYS A 161 -4.10 3.18 -18.86
N SER A 162 -5.26 3.46 -19.45
CA SER A 162 -5.62 2.97 -20.78
C SER A 162 -4.74 3.57 -21.89
N ASN A 163 -4.40 4.86 -21.81
CA ASN A 163 -3.56 5.51 -22.83
C ASN A 163 -2.10 5.08 -22.76
N GLY A 164 -1.58 4.75 -21.57
CA GLY A 164 -0.21 4.22 -21.41
C GLY A 164 -0.02 2.81 -21.98
N ASN A 165 -1.08 1.99 -22.03
CA ASN A 165 -1.05 0.64 -22.59
C ASN A 165 -1.21 0.57 -24.12
N GLY A 166 -1.43 1.71 -24.79
CA GLY A 166 -1.70 1.78 -26.23
C GLY A 166 -0.48 1.63 -27.15
N ASN A 167 0.75 1.81 -26.66
CA ASN A 167 1.96 1.79 -27.49
C ASN A 167 2.53 0.38 -27.80
N GLY A 168 1.88 -0.70 -27.34
CA GLY A 168 2.35 -2.08 -27.52
C GLY A 168 1.67 -2.91 -28.62
N ARG A 169 0.65 -2.39 -29.33
CA ARG A 169 -0.08 -3.15 -30.36
C ARG A 169 -0.09 -2.43 -31.71
N LYS A 170 1.09 -2.25 -32.33
CA LYS A 170 1.15 -2.19 -33.79
C LYS A 170 0.89 -3.60 -34.32
N ARG A 171 -0.37 -3.88 -34.64
CA ARG A 171 -0.72 -5.03 -35.50
C ARG A 171 -0.09 -4.76 -36.86
N ASN A 172 1.03 -5.41 -37.17
CA ASN A 172 1.47 -5.56 -38.55
C ASN A 172 0.49 -6.54 -39.22
N GLY A 173 -0.58 -6.01 -39.79
CA GLY A 173 -1.46 -6.71 -40.72
C GLY A 173 -0.99 -6.41 -42.13
N LYS A 174 -0.52 -7.46 -42.80
CA LYS A 174 -0.27 -7.53 -44.25
C LYS A 174 -1.55 -7.27 -45.04
#